data_AF-A0A0B4BVM3-F1
#
_entry.id   AF-A0A0B4BVM3-F1
#
_cell.length_a   1.000
_cell.length_b   1.000
_cell.length_c   1.000
_cell.angle_alpha   90.00
_cell.angle_beta   90.00
_cell.angle_gamma   90.00
#
_symmetry.space_group_name_H-M   'P 1'
#
loop_
_entity.id
_entity.type
_entity.pdbx_description
1 polymer ?
#
loop_
_entity_poly.entity_id
_entity_poly.type
_entity_poly.pdbx_seq_one_letter_code
_entity_poly.pdbx_strand_id
1 'polypeptide(L)'
;MPHDDPNHPHALLPPDPALRVKALETILVQKGLIDPAALDEIIDTYQNRIGPQNGARVVARAWSDPEFKAALLADADPVLADLGFYGRQGEHMVVVENTPAQHNMVVCTLCSCYPWPLLGIPPGWYKSDAYRARAVREPRKVLADFGVSLPQDTSVRVWDSTAEVRYLVLPKRPDGTDGMSEEELAALVTRDSMIGTDIPKVPS
;
A
#
# COMPACT_ATOMS: atom_id res chain seq x y z
N MET A 1 -11.78 -1.01 30.46
CA MET A 1 -10.79 -1.76 31.26
C MET A 1 -9.46 -1.04 31.12
N PRO A 2 -8.86 -0.50 32.19
CA PRO A 2 -7.52 0.06 32.10
C PRO A 2 -6.52 -1.10 32.01
N HIS A 3 -5.70 -1.10 30.96
CA HIS A 3 -4.77 -2.18 30.60
C HIS A 3 -3.32 -1.91 31.04
N ASP A 4 -3.09 -1.00 31.98
CA ASP A 4 -1.74 -0.63 32.39
C ASP A 4 -1.26 -1.51 33.54
N ASP A 5 -0.83 -2.73 33.19
CA ASP A 5 0.01 -3.55 34.06
C ASP A 5 1.45 -3.01 34.02
N PRO A 6 2.02 -2.51 35.13
CA PRO A 6 3.39 -2.00 35.18
C PRO A 6 4.47 -3.07 34.91
N ASN A 7 4.11 -4.36 34.87
CA ASN A 7 5.01 -5.45 34.46
C ASN A 7 4.97 -5.76 32.95
N HIS A 8 4.29 -4.95 32.14
CA HIS A 8 4.29 -5.15 30.70
C HIS A 8 5.69 -4.85 30.11
N PRO A 9 6.24 -5.69 29.22
CA PRO A 9 7.56 -5.45 28.60
C PRO A 9 7.70 -4.10 27.88
N HIS A 10 6.58 -3.45 27.54
CA HIS A 10 6.56 -2.10 26.96
C HIS A 10 6.90 -1.01 27.98
N ALA A 11 6.72 -1.26 29.29
CA ALA A 11 7.15 -0.38 30.37
C ALA A 11 8.69 -0.36 30.53
N LEU A 12 9.42 -1.29 29.90
CA LEU A 12 10.89 -1.34 29.89
C LEU A 12 11.51 -0.48 28.77
N LEU A 13 10.69 0.09 27.89
CA LEU A 13 11.17 0.96 26.82
C LEU A 13 11.35 2.38 27.37
N PRO A 14 12.53 3.01 27.21
CA PRO A 14 12.74 4.40 27.62
C PRO A 14 11.64 5.32 27.09
N PRO A 15 11.11 6.24 27.93
CA PRO A 15 10.00 7.12 27.56
C PRO A 15 10.34 8.08 26.41
N ASP A 16 11.62 8.16 26.05
CA ASP A 16 12.13 8.97 24.94
C ASP A 16 12.67 8.09 23.79
N PRO A 17 11.82 7.72 22.82
CA PRO A 17 12.23 7.01 21.60
C PRO A 17 13.31 7.76 20.80
N ALA A 18 13.31 9.10 20.81
CA ALA A 18 14.24 9.89 20.01
C ALA A 18 15.68 9.75 20.54
N LEU A 19 15.86 9.78 21.87
CA LEU A 19 17.18 9.55 22.48
C LEU A 19 17.71 8.15 22.18
N ARG A 20 16.85 7.13 22.19
CA ARG A 20 17.25 5.75 21.83
C ARG A 20 17.67 5.64 20.37
N VAL A 21 16.92 6.23 19.45
CA VAL A 21 17.26 6.25 18.02
C VAL A 21 18.61 6.92 17.81
N LYS A 22 18.82 8.09 18.42
CA LYS A 22 20.10 8.81 18.34
C LYS A 22 21.28 8.02 18.93
N ALA A 23 21.06 7.34 20.06
CA ALA A 23 22.10 6.49 20.66
C ALA A 23 22.46 5.30 19.76
N LEU A 24 21.47 4.66 19.13
CA LEU A 24 21.67 3.57 18.19
C LEU A 24 22.43 4.03 16.94
N GLU A 25 22.03 5.15 16.34
CA GLU A 25 22.73 5.75 15.20
C GLU A 25 24.20 6.05 15.57
N THR A 26 24.42 6.72 16.70
CA THR A 26 25.76 7.11 17.17
C THR A 26 26.68 5.89 17.30
N ILE A 27 26.23 4.81 17.95
CA ILE A 27 27.08 3.63 18.17
C ILE A 27 27.33 2.86 16.86
N LEU A 28 26.37 2.83 15.93
CA LEU A 28 26.53 2.17 14.63
C LEU A 28 27.50 2.93 13.72
N VAL A 29 27.44 4.28 13.71
CA VAL A 29 28.40 5.14 13.01
C VAL A 29 29.80 4.99 13.59
N GLN A 30 29.96 5.07 14.92
CA GLN A 30 31.26 4.91 15.57
C GLN A 30 31.91 3.55 15.29
N LYS A 31 31.10 2.51 15.09
CA LYS A 31 31.57 1.16 14.72
C LYS A 31 31.82 1.00 13.21
N GLY A 32 31.54 2.02 12.39
CA GLY A 32 31.67 1.96 10.93
C GLY A 32 30.67 1.01 10.27
N LEU A 33 29.53 0.73 10.91
CA LEU A 33 28.52 -0.21 10.41
C LEU A 33 27.47 0.47 9.52
N ILE A 34 27.32 1.78 9.63
CA ILE A 34 26.44 2.59 8.78
C ILE A 34 27.16 3.85 8.31
N ASP A 35 26.77 4.33 7.14
CA ASP A 35 27.16 5.63 6.60
C ASP A 35 25.95 6.58 6.73
N PRO A 36 26.07 7.71 7.46
CA PRO A 36 25.01 8.71 7.57
C PRO A 36 24.50 9.21 6.21
N ALA A 37 25.38 9.40 5.22
CA ALA A 37 24.96 9.88 3.91
C ALA A 37 24.08 8.85 3.17
N ALA A 38 24.38 7.56 3.35
CA ALA A 38 23.53 6.50 2.81
C ALA A 38 22.17 6.42 3.52
N LEU A 39 22.11 6.71 4.82
CA LEU A 39 20.85 6.78 5.57
C LEU A 39 19.98 7.95 5.07
N ASP A 40 20.57 9.12 4.85
CA ASP A 40 19.87 10.29 4.32
C ASP A 40 19.28 10.00 2.93
N GLU A 41 20.02 9.32 2.05
CA GLU A 41 19.53 8.93 0.72
C GLU A 41 18.36 7.94 0.79
N ILE A 42 18.39 6.99 1.75
CA ILE A 42 17.27 6.08 2.00
C ILE A 42 16.04 6.85 2.46
N ILE A 43 16.20 7.81 3.38
CA ILE A 43 15.10 8.64 3.88
C ILE A 43 14.50 9.45 2.73
N ASP A 44 15.32 10.16 1.96
CA ASP A 44 14.86 10.98 0.83
C ASP A 44 14.13 10.15 -0.23
N THR A 45 14.63 8.96 -0.52
CA THR A 45 14.00 8.03 -1.47
C THR A 45 12.55 7.73 -1.10
N TYR A 46 12.27 7.35 0.16
CA TYR A 46 10.93 6.98 0.58
C TYR A 46 10.05 8.16 0.99
N GLN A 47 10.66 9.32 1.30
CA GLN A 47 9.91 10.51 1.69
C GLN A 47 9.47 11.33 0.48
N ASN A 48 10.33 11.45 -0.55
CA ASN A 48 10.15 12.43 -1.62
C ASN A 48 10.09 11.81 -3.03
N ARG A 49 10.72 10.65 -3.27
CA ARG A 49 10.85 10.10 -4.64
C ARG A 49 9.86 8.98 -4.95
N ILE A 50 9.59 8.11 -3.97
CA ILE A 50 8.68 6.97 -4.11
C ILE A 50 7.36 7.25 -3.41
N GLY A 51 6.25 7.06 -4.11
CA GLY A 51 4.91 7.26 -3.55
C GLY A 51 3.79 6.73 -4.44
N PRO A 52 2.52 6.87 -3.99
CA PRO A 52 1.35 6.30 -4.65
C PRO A 52 1.09 6.83 -6.06
N GLN A 53 1.71 7.95 -6.46
CA GLN A 53 1.65 8.44 -7.83
C GLN A 53 2.15 7.40 -8.86
N ASN A 54 3.08 6.52 -8.47
CA ASN A 54 3.59 5.47 -9.36
C ASN A 54 2.49 4.46 -9.67
N GLY A 55 1.83 3.92 -8.63
CA GLY A 55 0.67 3.05 -8.80
C GLY A 55 -0.47 3.72 -9.57
N ALA A 56 -0.73 4.99 -9.31
CA ALA A 56 -1.78 5.74 -10.01
C ALA A 56 -1.56 5.79 -11.53
N ARG A 57 -0.32 6.00 -11.97
CA ARG A 57 0.07 5.96 -13.39
C ARG A 57 -0.12 4.57 -13.99
N VAL A 58 0.25 3.51 -13.26
CA VAL A 58 0.04 2.12 -13.69
C VAL A 58 -1.45 1.83 -13.88
N VAL A 59 -2.30 2.22 -12.92
CA VAL A 59 -3.76 2.03 -13.00
C VAL A 59 -4.36 2.83 -14.16
N ALA A 60 -3.99 4.11 -14.31
CA ALA A 60 -4.51 4.96 -15.38
C ALA A 60 -4.14 4.44 -16.77
N ARG A 61 -2.91 3.95 -16.94
CA ARG A 61 -2.49 3.29 -18.18
C ARG A 61 -3.28 2.00 -18.41
N ALA A 62 -3.46 1.15 -17.40
CA ALA A 62 -4.29 -0.06 -17.51
C ALA A 62 -5.77 0.23 -17.83
N TRP A 63 -6.29 1.39 -17.45
CA TRP A 63 -7.64 1.82 -17.85
C TRP A 63 -7.74 2.32 -19.30
N SER A 64 -6.62 2.73 -19.89
CA SER A 64 -6.58 3.33 -21.23
C SER A 64 -6.02 2.40 -22.30
N ASP A 65 -5.22 1.42 -21.90
CA ASP A 65 -4.50 0.49 -22.77
C ASP A 65 -4.86 -0.96 -22.39
N PRO A 66 -5.77 -1.61 -23.14
CA PRO A 66 -6.18 -2.99 -22.90
C PRO A 66 -5.06 -4.01 -23.03
N GLU A 67 -4.07 -3.78 -23.91
CA GLU A 67 -2.93 -4.69 -24.08
C GLU A 67 -1.99 -4.61 -22.88
N PHE A 68 -1.69 -3.39 -22.41
CA PHE A 68 -0.94 -3.16 -21.18
C PHE A 68 -1.65 -3.80 -19.97
N LYS A 69 -2.97 -3.62 -19.86
CA LYS A 69 -3.76 -4.24 -18.79
C LYS A 69 -3.67 -5.76 -18.83
N ALA A 70 -3.80 -6.36 -20.01
CA ALA A 70 -3.72 -7.81 -20.16
C ALA A 70 -2.33 -8.34 -19.76
N ALA A 71 -1.26 -7.67 -20.18
CA ALA A 71 0.11 -8.01 -19.79
C ALA A 71 0.31 -7.87 -18.28
N LEU A 72 -0.13 -6.76 -17.68
CA LEU A 72 -0.01 -6.46 -16.25
C LEU A 72 -0.73 -7.50 -15.37
N LEU A 73 -1.90 -7.99 -15.80
CA LEU A 73 -2.67 -9.01 -15.07
C LEU A 73 -2.12 -10.43 -15.28
N ALA A 74 -1.41 -10.68 -16.38
CA ALA A 74 -0.79 -11.97 -16.67
C ALA A 74 0.51 -12.16 -15.88
N ASP A 75 1.39 -11.15 -15.92
CA ASP A 75 2.65 -11.11 -15.17
C ASP A 75 3.09 -9.65 -14.97
N ALA A 76 2.96 -9.15 -13.74
CA ALA A 76 3.22 -7.75 -13.45
C ALA A 76 4.70 -7.43 -13.33
N ASP A 77 5.55 -8.40 -12.98
CA ASP A 77 6.96 -8.20 -12.68
C ASP A 77 7.73 -7.57 -13.86
N PRO A 78 7.73 -8.15 -15.08
CA PRO A 78 8.45 -7.56 -16.21
C PRO A 78 7.85 -6.22 -16.64
N VAL A 79 6.52 -6.07 -16.57
CA VAL A 79 5.81 -4.84 -16.95
C VAL A 79 6.21 -3.66 -16.04
N LEU A 80 6.28 -3.91 -14.73
CA LEU A 80 6.65 -2.90 -13.75
C LEU A 80 8.15 -2.61 -13.74
N ALA A 81 8.98 -3.62 -14.00
CA ALA A 81 10.42 -3.45 -14.15
C ALA A 81 10.77 -2.54 -15.35
N ASP A 82 10.11 -2.71 -16.49
CA ASP A 82 10.29 -1.86 -17.69
C ASP A 82 9.89 -0.39 -17.43
N LEU A 83 8.96 -0.16 -16.50
CA LEU A 83 8.55 1.17 -16.05
C LEU A 83 9.47 1.76 -14.98
N GLY A 84 10.45 1.01 -14.48
CA GLY A 84 11.32 1.39 -13.37
C GLY A 84 10.65 1.33 -12.00
N PHE A 85 9.50 0.67 -11.87
CA PHE A 85 8.76 0.50 -10.62
C PHE A 85 9.05 -0.86 -9.96
N TYR A 86 10.33 -1.17 -9.82
CA TYR A 86 10.84 -2.39 -9.20
C TYR A 86 11.78 -2.05 -8.04
N GLY A 87 11.87 -2.93 -7.05
CA GLY A 87 12.83 -2.80 -5.96
C GLY A 87 12.32 -3.39 -4.66
N ARG A 88 12.93 -2.95 -3.54
CA ARG A 88 12.65 -3.47 -2.20
C ARG A 88 11.15 -3.45 -1.88
N GLN A 89 10.63 -4.59 -1.43
CA GLN A 89 9.20 -4.77 -1.14
C GLN A 89 8.30 -4.57 -2.38
N GLY A 90 8.77 -5.00 -3.54
CA GLY A 90 8.06 -4.94 -4.81
C GLY A 90 8.74 -5.79 -5.89
N GLU A 91 9.52 -6.79 -5.46
CA GLU A 91 10.25 -7.71 -6.33
C GLU A 91 9.33 -8.74 -7.00
N HIS A 92 8.21 -9.04 -6.36
CA HIS A 92 7.17 -9.96 -6.83
C HIS A 92 5.79 -9.34 -6.66
N MET A 93 5.21 -8.88 -7.75
CA MET A 93 3.99 -8.11 -7.81
C MET A 93 2.86 -8.93 -8.43
N VAL A 94 1.70 -8.87 -7.80
CA VAL A 94 0.45 -9.40 -8.36
C VAL A 94 -0.57 -8.27 -8.38
N VAL A 95 -1.14 -8.02 -9.56
CA VAL A 95 -2.23 -7.05 -9.72
C VAL A 95 -3.57 -7.78 -9.62
N VAL A 96 -4.44 -7.33 -8.73
CA VAL A 96 -5.75 -7.94 -8.47
C VAL A 96 -6.86 -7.01 -8.91
N GLU A 97 -7.61 -7.42 -9.92
CA GLU A 97 -8.61 -6.57 -10.57
C GLU A 97 -9.96 -6.56 -9.83
N ASN A 98 -10.48 -5.35 -9.57
CA ASN A 98 -11.86 -5.17 -9.16
C ASN A 98 -12.81 -5.23 -10.38
N THR A 99 -13.88 -6.00 -10.23
CA THR A 99 -14.94 -6.16 -11.23
C THR A 99 -16.30 -5.84 -10.59
N PRO A 100 -17.41 -5.74 -11.35
CA PRO A 100 -18.74 -5.55 -10.75
C PRO A 100 -19.11 -6.62 -9.70
N ALA A 101 -18.60 -7.85 -9.87
CA ALA A 101 -18.88 -8.97 -8.98
C ALA A 101 -17.84 -9.19 -7.87
N GLN A 102 -16.66 -8.54 -7.93
CA GLN A 102 -15.58 -8.74 -6.96
C GLN A 102 -14.84 -7.45 -6.63
N HIS A 103 -14.75 -7.14 -5.34
CA HIS A 103 -13.89 -6.11 -4.77
C HIS A 103 -12.73 -6.75 -4.02
N ASN A 104 -11.50 -6.35 -4.31
CA ASN A 104 -10.29 -6.82 -3.65
C ASN A 104 -9.85 -5.82 -2.58
N MET A 105 -9.30 -6.33 -1.48
CA MET A 105 -8.70 -5.53 -0.41
C MET A 105 -7.41 -6.20 0.05
N VAL A 106 -6.36 -5.42 0.31
CA VAL A 106 -5.03 -5.93 0.69
C VAL A 106 -4.76 -5.66 2.16
N VAL A 107 -4.16 -6.62 2.86
CA VAL A 107 -3.71 -6.49 4.24
C VAL A 107 -2.40 -7.25 4.44
N CYS A 108 -1.70 -6.96 5.52
CA CYS A 108 -0.66 -7.82 6.06
C CYS A 108 -0.96 -8.04 7.54
N THR A 109 -1.65 -9.14 7.86
CA THR A 109 -2.14 -9.41 9.22
C THR A 109 -0.98 -9.51 10.23
N LEU A 110 0.16 -10.04 9.80
CA LEU A 110 1.31 -10.32 10.66
C LEU A 110 2.17 -9.08 10.95
N CYS A 111 2.23 -8.10 10.04
CA CYS A 111 3.05 -6.91 10.23
C CYS A 111 2.56 -5.73 9.37
N SER A 112 3.19 -5.49 8.21
CA SER A 112 2.97 -4.32 7.37
C SER A 112 3.50 -4.45 5.94
N CYS A 113 3.62 -5.67 5.40
CA CYS A 113 4.06 -5.91 4.02
C CYS A 113 3.20 -5.10 3.04
N TYR A 114 3.86 -4.43 2.09
CA TYR A 114 3.25 -3.40 1.24
C TYR A 114 4.11 -3.13 -0.02
N PRO A 115 3.54 -2.85 -1.21
CA PRO A 115 4.31 -2.65 -2.44
C PRO A 115 5.00 -1.28 -2.50
N TRP A 116 6.18 -1.15 -1.88
CA TRP A 116 6.84 0.16 -1.72
C TRP A 116 7.12 0.89 -3.03
N PRO A 117 7.65 0.25 -4.11
CA PRO A 117 7.95 0.95 -5.36
C PRO A 117 6.74 1.64 -6.00
N LEU A 118 5.52 1.14 -5.75
CA LEU A 118 4.29 1.65 -6.33
C LEU A 118 3.51 2.56 -5.39
N LEU A 119 3.51 2.26 -4.10
CA LEU A 119 2.61 2.90 -3.14
C LEU A 119 3.32 3.65 -2.00
N GLY A 120 4.65 3.61 -1.97
CA GLY A 120 5.45 4.20 -0.89
C GLY A 120 5.33 3.46 0.44
N ILE A 121 5.59 4.16 1.54
CA ILE A 121 5.48 3.60 2.89
C ILE A 121 4.00 3.46 3.31
N PRO A 122 3.59 2.31 3.89
CA PRO A 122 2.20 2.08 4.27
C PRO A 122 1.69 3.10 5.29
N PRO A 123 0.42 3.54 5.16
CA PRO A 123 -0.18 4.50 6.07
C PRO A 123 -0.28 3.93 7.49
N GLY A 124 -0.41 4.83 8.48
CA GLY A 124 -0.51 4.45 9.90
C GLY A 124 -1.64 3.45 10.17
N TRP A 125 -2.81 3.67 9.57
CA TRP A 125 -3.98 2.80 9.75
C TRP A 125 -3.74 1.38 9.21
N TYR A 126 -2.97 1.22 8.13
CA TYR A 126 -2.70 -0.11 7.54
C TYR A 126 -1.87 -0.98 8.49
N LYS A 127 -0.98 -0.34 9.26
CA LYS A 127 -0.13 -0.99 10.26
C LYS A 127 -0.83 -1.25 11.59
N SER A 128 -2.03 -0.68 11.79
CA SER A 128 -2.75 -0.77 13.05
C SER A 128 -3.33 -2.16 13.29
N ASP A 129 -3.40 -2.56 14.57
CA ASP A 129 -4.04 -3.82 14.95
C ASP A 129 -5.53 -3.85 14.57
N ALA A 130 -6.19 -2.69 14.62
CA ALA A 130 -7.60 -2.54 14.25
C ALA A 130 -7.84 -2.95 12.79
N TYR A 131 -7.03 -2.46 11.84
CA TYR A 131 -7.14 -2.87 10.44
C TYR A 131 -6.73 -4.34 10.29
N ARG A 132 -5.52 -4.69 10.75
CA ARG A 132 -4.92 -6.02 10.54
C ARG A 132 -5.77 -7.16 11.08
N ALA A 133 -6.41 -7.00 12.23
CA ALA A 133 -7.25 -8.05 12.81
C ALA A 133 -8.65 -8.14 12.17
N ARG A 134 -9.21 -7.02 11.70
CA ARG A 134 -10.61 -6.96 11.22
C ARG A 134 -10.73 -7.17 9.72
N ALA A 135 -9.75 -6.75 8.92
CA ALA A 135 -9.83 -6.81 7.46
C ALA A 135 -10.12 -8.22 6.94
N VAL A 136 -9.52 -9.25 7.55
CA VAL A 136 -9.73 -10.66 7.16
C VAL A 136 -11.00 -11.30 7.73
N ARG A 137 -11.65 -10.68 8.72
CA ARG A 137 -12.81 -11.25 9.43
C ARG A 137 -14.13 -10.59 9.07
N GLU A 138 -14.13 -9.26 8.95
CA GLU A 138 -15.32 -8.46 8.67
C GLU A 138 -15.02 -7.34 7.66
N PRO A 139 -14.49 -7.67 6.47
CA PRO A 139 -14.00 -6.69 5.49
C PRO A 139 -15.04 -5.64 5.10
N ARG A 140 -16.31 -6.03 4.97
CA ARG A 140 -17.40 -5.07 4.65
C ARG A 140 -17.62 -4.02 5.75
N LYS A 141 -17.43 -4.38 7.02
CA LYS A 141 -17.55 -3.40 8.10
C LYS A 141 -16.33 -2.47 8.14
N VAL A 142 -15.14 -3.02 7.88
CA VAL A 142 -13.93 -2.20 7.74
C VAL A 142 -14.09 -1.20 6.59
N LEU A 143 -14.58 -1.64 5.42
CA LEU A 143 -14.89 -0.76 4.30
C LEU A 143 -15.90 0.34 4.68
N ALA A 144 -16.94 0.00 5.45
CA ALA A 144 -17.90 0.97 5.94
C ALA A 144 -17.26 2.03 6.87
N ASP A 145 -16.24 1.67 7.66
CA ASP A 145 -15.46 2.62 8.47
C ASP A 145 -14.66 3.60 7.58
N PHE A 146 -14.29 3.20 6.36
CA PHE A 146 -13.70 4.07 5.34
C PHE A 146 -14.75 4.83 4.50
N GLY A 147 -16.04 4.65 4.77
CA GLY A 147 -17.12 5.27 4.01
C GLY A 147 -17.51 4.53 2.72
N VAL A 148 -16.98 3.33 2.49
CA VAL A 148 -17.29 2.50 1.32
C VAL A 148 -18.41 1.51 1.64
N SER A 149 -19.50 1.58 0.89
CA SER A 149 -20.56 0.58 0.89
C SER A 149 -20.63 -0.12 -0.46
N LEU A 150 -20.52 -1.45 -0.46
CA LEU A 150 -20.59 -2.27 -1.66
C LEU A 150 -21.96 -2.92 -1.77
N PRO A 151 -22.47 -3.17 -3.00
CA PRO A 151 -23.63 -4.00 -3.23
C PRO A 151 -23.54 -5.35 -2.50
N GLN A 152 -24.70 -5.89 -2.13
CA GLN A 152 -24.77 -7.12 -1.33
C GLN A 152 -24.21 -8.33 -2.09
N ASP A 153 -24.36 -8.33 -3.41
CA ASP A 153 -23.92 -9.37 -4.34
C ASP A 153 -22.43 -9.26 -4.74
N THR A 154 -21.79 -8.10 -4.53
CA THR A 154 -20.34 -7.94 -4.79
C THR A 154 -19.53 -8.75 -3.78
N SER A 155 -18.81 -9.78 -4.22
CA SER A 155 -17.89 -10.53 -3.35
C SER A 155 -16.72 -9.65 -2.88
N VAL A 156 -16.24 -9.86 -1.65
CA VAL A 156 -15.04 -9.18 -1.15
C VAL A 156 -13.93 -10.20 -0.94
N ARG A 157 -12.84 -10.07 -1.69
CA ARG A 157 -11.65 -10.92 -1.60
C ARG A 157 -10.53 -10.18 -0.88
N VAL A 158 -10.09 -10.73 0.24
CA VAL A 158 -9.01 -10.14 1.04
C VAL A 158 -7.72 -10.90 0.75
N TRP A 159 -6.67 -10.15 0.39
CA TRP A 159 -5.34 -10.66 0.09
C TRP A 159 -4.42 -10.37 1.26
N ASP A 160 -4.03 -11.42 1.99
CA ASP A 160 -3.11 -11.31 3.11
C ASP A 160 -1.66 -11.54 2.65
N SER A 161 -0.84 -10.50 2.80
CA SER A 161 0.56 -10.45 2.36
C SER A 161 1.46 -11.20 3.35
N THR A 162 1.37 -12.52 3.34
CA THR A 162 2.04 -13.44 4.28
C THR A 162 3.39 -13.98 3.79
N ALA A 163 3.72 -13.75 2.51
CA ALA A 163 4.97 -14.15 1.87
C ALA A 163 5.61 -12.96 1.16
N GLU A 164 6.53 -13.19 0.21
CA GLU A 164 7.22 -12.11 -0.51
C GLU A 164 6.43 -11.52 -1.69
N VAL A 165 5.26 -12.08 -2.03
CA VAL A 165 4.34 -11.47 -3.00
C VAL A 165 3.74 -10.19 -2.42
N ARG A 166 3.63 -9.15 -3.25
CA ARG A 166 2.99 -7.88 -2.94
C ARG A 166 1.86 -7.63 -3.92
N TYR A 167 0.77 -7.03 -3.42
CA TYR A 167 -0.45 -6.86 -4.19
C TYR A 167 -0.71 -5.39 -4.49
N LEU A 168 -1.13 -5.11 -5.72
CA LEU A 168 -1.74 -3.84 -6.12
C LEU A 168 -3.19 -4.13 -6.52
N VAL A 169 -4.16 -3.43 -5.93
CA VAL A 169 -5.54 -3.48 -6.44
C VAL A 169 -5.61 -2.62 -7.70
N LEU A 170 -6.12 -3.20 -8.78
CA LEU A 170 -6.54 -2.45 -9.96
C LEU A 170 -8.04 -2.11 -9.81
N PRO A 171 -8.39 -0.90 -9.34
CA PRO A 171 -9.78 -0.53 -9.15
C PRO A 171 -10.53 -0.42 -10.49
N LYS A 172 -11.87 -0.48 -10.44
CA LYS A 172 -12.72 -0.24 -11.61
C LYS A 172 -12.60 1.24 -12.03
N ARG A 173 -12.46 1.49 -13.34
CA ARG A 173 -12.54 2.84 -13.92
C ARG A 173 -13.91 3.45 -13.59
N PRO A 174 -13.98 4.66 -13.01
CA PRO A 174 -15.24 5.35 -12.76
C PRO A 174 -15.98 5.66 -14.06
N ASP A 175 -17.31 5.63 -14.00
CA ASP A 175 -18.17 6.07 -15.11
C ASP A 175 -17.98 7.59 -15.32
N GLY A 176 -18.29 8.10 -16.52
CA GLY A 176 -18.15 9.54 -16.84
C GLY A 176 -16.71 10.00 -17.08
N THR A 177 -15.78 9.06 -17.26
CA THR A 177 -14.36 9.36 -17.52
C THR A 177 -13.97 9.17 -18.99
N ASP A 178 -14.95 9.03 -19.89
CA ASP A 178 -14.70 8.84 -21.32
C ASP A 178 -13.95 10.04 -21.91
N GLY A 179 -12.92 9.76 -22.71
CA GLY A 179 -12.10 10.79 -23.35
C GLY A 179 -11.08 11.51 -22.43
N MET A 180 -11.06 11.23 -21.12
CA MET A 180 -10.01 11.73 -20.23
C MET A 180 -8.64 11.19 -20.62
N SER A 181 -7.62 12.03 -20.51
CA SER A 181 -6.22 11.64 -20.67
C SER A 181 -5.74 10.74 -19.52
N GLU A 182 -4.62 10.05 -19.72
CA GLU A 182 -4.02 9.21 -18.67
C GLU A 182 -3.66 10.02 -17.41
N GLU A 183 -3.23 11.27 -17.56
CA GLU A 183 -2.91 12.14 -16.42
C GLU A 183 -4.16 12.50 -15.60
N GLU A 184 -5.24 12.85 -16.28
CA GLU A 184 -6.53 13.14 -15.62
C GLU A 184 -7.11 11.89 -14.95
N LEU A 185 -6.97 10.71 -15.57
CA LEU A 185 -7.36 9.44 -14.97
C LEU A 185 -6.51 9.11 -13.73
N ALA A 186 -5.19 9.33 -13.78
CA ALA A 186 -4.31 9.09 -12.65
C ALA A 186 -4.67 9.96 -11.44
N ALA A 187 -5.16 11.18 -11.66
CA ALA A 187 -5.63 12.07 -10.59
C ALA A 187 -6.86 11.54 -9.83
N LEU A 188 -7.62 10.62 -10.44
CA LEU A 188 -8.77 9.96 -9.80
C LEU A 188 -8.36 8.77 -8.93
N VAL A 189 -7.19 8.18 -9.17
CA VAL A 189 -6.70 7.01 -8.46
C VAL A 189 -6.10 7.45 -7.11
N THR A 190 -6.66 6.95 -6.02
CA THR A 190 -6.16 7.23 -4.67
C THR A 190 -5.30 6.08 -4.19
N ARG A 191 -4.41 6.36 -3.22
CA ARG A 191 -3.67 5.29 -2.53
C ARG A 191 -4.64 4.23 -1.99
N ASP A 192 -5.72 4.68 -1.36
CA ASP A 192 -6.65 3.82 -0.65
C ASP A 192 -7.48 2.97 -1.65
N SER A 193 -7.75 3.46 -2.87
CA SER A 193 -8.37 2.63 -3.92
C SER A 193 -7.43 1.55 -4.49
N MET A 194 -6.11 1.78 -4.43
CA MET A 194 -5.09 0.78 -4.79
C MET A 194 -4.76 -0.22 -3.68
N ILE A 195 -5.16 0.07 -2.44
CA ILE A 195 -5.20 -0.91 -1.33
C ILE A 195 -6.52 -1.67 -1.34
N GLY A 196 -7.56 -1.05 -1.90
CA GLY A 196 -8.93 -1.57 -1.91
C GLY A 196 -9.75 -1.19 -0.69
N THR A 197 -9.35 -0.17 0.07
CA THR A 197 -10.13 0.42 1.17
C THR A 197 -10.99 1.60 0.73
N ASP A 198 -10.85 2.04 -0.52
CA ASP A 198 -11.66 3.09 -1.16
C ASP A 198 -12.01 2.70 -2.60
N ILE A 199 -12.81 3.51 -3.27
CA ILE A 199 -13.01 3.50 -4.72
C ILE A 199 -12.36 4.75 -5.33
N PRO A 200 -11.99 4.76 -6.62
CA PRO A 200 -11.42 5.96 -7.23
C PRO A 200 -12.42 7.11 -7.19
N LYS A 201 -11.90 8.34 -7.21
CA LYS A 201 -12.72 9.54 -7.28
C LYS A 201 -13.53 9.54 -8.57
N VAL A 202 -14.77 10.02 -8.50
CA VAL A 202 -15.56 10.34 -9.68
C VAL A 202 -15.24 11.77 -10.15
N PRO A 203 -15.18 12.01 -11.47
CA PRO A 203 -15.08 13.36 -11.99
C PRO A 203 -16.33 14.16 -11.57
N SER A 204 -16.12 15.44 -11.26
CA SER A 204 -17.18 16.40 -10.88
C SER A 204 -17.98 16.90 -12.07
#